data_AF-A0AAI8IS44-F1
#
_entry.id   AF-A0AAI8IS44-F1
#
_cell.length_a   1.000
_cell.length_b   1.000
_cell.length_c   1.000
_cell.angle_alpha   90.00
_cell.angle_beta   90.00
_cell.angle_gamma   90.00
#
_symmetry.space_group_name_H-M   'P 1'
#
loop_
_entity.id
_entity.type
_entity.pdbx_description
1 polymer ?
#
loop_
_entity_poly.entity_id
_entity_poly.type
_entity_poly.pdbx_seq_one_letter_code
_entity_poly.pdbx_strand_id
1 'polypeptide(L)'
;MKSVLKWVGAKHNIMASLKHVLPKGGRLIEPFGGSGAVMMNTNYPEYILADINSDLIDTYQSIFKSPEKVLSELKRLYCLGRSEDAYYELRSQFNNHDSASDTQAALFIYLNRFGHRGLCRYNRKGIFNVPWGYYANPYLPETELYAMAEKMSSATLLCASFQTTLSMARPGDVVYCDPPYVNPGRFTAYHASGFTPAMQIELTKLLQLLPERGVHVIASCHDAPDIRELYQAFAIHGVTARRSIFKGSGDGKKASEIFAVKLADNSKKGAAA
;
A
#
# COMPACT_ATOMS: atom_id res chain seq x y z
N MET A 1 -4.99 -10.47 -8.73
CA MET A 1 -3.59 -10.87 -8.53
C MET A 1 -3.17 -10.61 -7.09
N LYS A 2 -2.41 -11.52 -6.48
CA LYS A 2 -1.81 -11.31 -5.15
C LYS A 2 -0.59 -10.38 -5.27
N SER A 3 -0.15 -9.83 -4.15
CA SER A 3 1.02 -8.94 -4.09
C SER A 3 2.31 -9.69 -3.74
N VAL A 4 3.46 -9.13 -4.17
CA VAL A 4 4.81 -9.61 -3.85
C VAL A 4 5.09 -9.59 -2.34
N LEU A 5 4.50 -8.64 -1.62
CA LEU A 5 4.61 -8.51 -0.18
C LEU A 5 3.29 -8.89 0.51
N LYS A 6 3.41 -9.53 1.68
CA LYS A 6 2.35 -9.52 2.70
C LYS A 6 2.30 -8.11 3.26
N TRP A 7 1.12 -7.50 3.29
CA TRP A 7 1.00 -6.12 3.76
C TRP A 7 -0.25 -5.95 4.59
N VAL A 8 -0.09 -5.30 5.74
CA VAL A 8 -1.24 -4.99 6.59
C VAL A 8 -2.11 -3.96 5.90
N GLY A 9 -3.42 -4.23 5.84
CA GLY A 9 -4.37 -3.37 5.14
C GLY A 9 -4.48 -3.61 3.64
N ALA A 10 -3.77 -4.60 3.07
CA ALA A 10 -3.90 -4.92 1.65
C ALA A 10 -5.36 -5.21 1.25
N LYS A 11 -5.84 -4.49 0.23
CA LYS A 11 -7.26 -4.43 -0.13
C LYS A 11 -7.78 -5.58 -1.00
N HIS A 12 -7.02 -6.68 -1.08
CA HIS A 12 -7.39 -7.89 -1.83
C HIS A 12 -8.82 -8.38 -1.53
N ASN A 13 -9.24 -8.36 -0.26
CA ASN A 13 -10.55 -8.85 0.16
C ASN A 13 -11.72 -7.93 -0.21
N ILE A 14 -11.47 -6.65 -0.48
CA ILE A 14 -12.50 -5.68 -0.83
C ILE A 14 -12.39 -5.21 -2.28
N MET A 15 -11.45 -5.75 -3.06
CA MET A 15 -11.25 -5.36 -4.46
C MET A 15 -12.52 -5.49 -5.31
N ALA A 16 -13.35 -6.51 -5.05
CA ALA A 16 -14.61 -6.68 -5.77
C ALA A 16 -15.55 -5.49 -5.54
N SER A 17 -15.76 -5.11 -4.28
CA SER A 17 -16.55 -3.94 -3.90
C SER A 17 -15.92 -2.63 -4.38
N LEU A 18 -14.59 -2.50 -4.27
CA LEU A 18 -13.86 -1.31 -4.66
C LEU A 18 -13.97 -1.04 -6.17
N LYS A 19 -13.94 -2.08 -7.01
CA LYS A 19 -14.11 -1.95 -8.46
C LYS A 19 -15.46 -1.37 -8.88
N HIS A 20 -16.49 -1.50 -8.04
CA HIS A 20 -17.81 -0.91 -8.33
C HIS A 20 -17.85 0.61 -8.10
N VAL A 21 -16.96 1.15 -7.27
CA VAL A 21 -16.91 2.58 -6.95
C VAL A 21 -15.75 3.31 -7.63
N LEU A 22 -14.73 2.58 -8.10
CA LEU A 22 -13.64 3.15 -8.90
C LEU A 22 -14.15 3.56 -10.29
N PRO A 23 -14.11 4.86 -10.65
CA PRO A 23 -14.51 5.32 -11.97
C PRO A 23 -13.39 5.04 -12.99
N LYS A 24 -13.74 5.13 -14.27
CA LYS A 24 -12.72 5.21 -15.33
C LYS A 24 -11.95 6.53 -15.22
N GLY A 25 -10.72 6.54 -15.70
CA GLY A 25 -9.89 7.74 -15.82
C GLY A 25 -8.59 7.46 -16.57
N GLY A 26 -7.81 8.50 -16.82
CA GLY A 26 -6.55 8.38 -17.58
C GLY A 26 -5.40 7.81 -16.77
N ARG A 27 -5.40 8.03 -15.45
CA ARG A 27 -4.32 7.62 -14.54
C ARG A 27 -4.85 7.38 -13.13
N LEU A 28 -4.40 6.31 -12.48
CA LEU A 28 -4.69 6.04 -11.07
C LEU A 28 -3.53 6.51 -10.19
N ILE A 29 -3.81 7.33 -9.19
CA ILE A 29 -2.84 7.81 -8.21
C ILE A 29 -3.16 7.17 -6.86
N GLU A 30 -2.18 6.46 -6.30
CA GLU A 30 -2.23 5.84 -4.98
C GLU A 30 -1.17 6.45 -4.06
N PRO A 31 -1.51 7.45 -3.22
CA PRO A 31 -0.55 8.10 -2.30
C PRO A 31 -0.13 7.24 -1.10
N PHE A 32 -0.81 6.12 -0.89
CA PHE A 32 -0.56 5.12 0.15
C PHE A 32 -0.52 3.74 -0.51
N GLY A 33 0.44 3.55 -1.42
CA GLY A 33 0.47 2.42 -2.33
C GLY A 33 0.63 1.07 -1.63
N GLY A 34 1.39 1.01 -0.52
CA GLY A 34 1.62 -0.23 0.23
C GLY A 34 1.95 -1.41 -0.68
N SER A 35 1.22 -2.52 -0.56
CA SER A 35 1.39 -3.72 -1.43
C SER A 35 1.13 -3.53 -2.94
N GLY A 36 0.63 -2.37 -3.38
CA GLY A 36 0.20 -2.14 -4.76
C GLY A 36 -1.05 -2.94 -5.16
N ALA A 37 -1.83 -3.42 -4.19
CA ALA A 37 -2.95 -4.33 -4.44
C ALA A 37 -4.00 -3.75 -5.40
N VAL A 38 -4.28 -2.44 -5.35
CA VAL A 38 -5.28 -1.82 -6.22
C VAL A 38 -4.75 -1.66 -7.64
N MET A 39 -3.56 -1.09 -7.82
CA MET A 39 -2.85 -1.06 -9.11
C MET A 39 -2.82 -2.45 -9.76
N MET A 40 -2.38 -3.49 -9.04
CA MET A 40 -2.26 -4.85 -9.57
C MET A 40 -3.59 -5.50 -9.95
N ASN A 41 -4.73 -4.92 -9.56
CA ASN A 41 -6.07 -5.45 -9.82
C ASN A 41 -6.95 -4.50 -10.65
N THR A 42 -6.41 -3.41 -11.17
CA THR A 42 -7.10 -2.42 -12.02
C THR A 42 -6.38 -2.26 -13.37
N ASN A 43 -7.03 -1.63 -14.35
CA ASN A 43 -6.54 -1.49 -15.72
C ASN A 43 -6.66 -0.04 -16.22
N TYR A 44 -6.11 0.90 -15.46
CA TYR A 44 -5.85 2.26 -15.92
C TYR A 44 -4.68 2.31 -16.91
N PRO A 45 -4.66 3.28 -17.85
CA PRO A 45 -3.55 3.48 -18.79
C PRO A 45 -2.22 3.82 -18.10
N GLU A 46 -2.26 4.65 -17.07
CA GLU A 46 -1.08 5.08 -16.29
C GLU A 46 -1.34 4.95 -14.78
N TYR A 47 -0.25 4.87 -13.99
CA TYR A 47 -0.30 4.88 -12.54
C TYR A 47 0.74 5.82 -11.93
N ILE A 48 0.41 6.38 -10.76
CA ILE A 48 1.39 6.87 -9.79
C ILE A 48 1.19 6.04 -8.53
N LEU A 49 2.19 5.23 -8.16
CA LEU A 49 2.19 4.49 -6.91
C LEU A 49 3.22 5.13 -5.98
N ALA A 50 2.74 5.77 -4.91
CA ALA A 50 3.60 6.44 -3.96
C ALA A 50 3.43 5.88 -2.55
N ASP A 51 4.50 5.93 -1.77
CA ASP A 51 4.48 5.61 -0.35
C ASP A 51 5.59 6.39 0.36
N ILE A 52 5.47 6.57 1.67
CA ILE A 52 6.51 7.22 2.47
C ILE A 52 7.67 6.26 2.80
N ASN A 53 7.43 4.96 2.70
CA ASN A 53 8.43 3.94 2.96
C ASN A 53 9.40 3.80 1.77
N SER A 54 10.64 4.26 1.96
CA SER A 54 11.70 4.16 0.93
C SER A 54 12.04 2.72 0.59
N ASP A 55 12.22 1.83 1.56
CA ASP A 55 12.55 0.42 1.31
C ASP A 55 11.51 -0.27 0.42
N LEU A 56 10.23 0.09 0.59
CA LEU A 56 9.13 -0.40 -0.24
C LEU A 56 9.27 0.08 -1.68
N ILE A 57 9.44 1.39 -1.89
CA ILE A 57 9.53 1.98 -3.22
C ILE A 57 10.81 1.53 -3.93
N ASP A 58 11.92 1.47 -3.21
CA ASP A 58 13.21 0.98 -3.73
C ASP A 58 13.12 -0.49 -4.14
N THR A 59 12.44 -1.33 -3.34
CA THR A 59 12.15 -2.72 -3.70
C THR A 59 11.37 -2.80 -5.00
N TYR A 60 10.32 -2.00 -5.16
CA TYR A 60 9.53 -1.94 -6.38
C TYR A 60 10.35 -1.46 -7.59
N GLN A 61 11.21 -0.46 -7.41
CA GLN A 61 12.09 0.00 -8.48
C GLN A 61 13.10 -1.08 -8.90
N SER A 62 13.65 -1.85 -7.96
CA SER A 62 14.53 -2.99 -8.27
C SER A 62 13.79 -4.10 -9.00
N ILE A 63 12.55 -4.44 -8.59
CA ILE A 63 11.72 -5.41 -9.30
C ILE A 63 11.46 -4.98 -10.74
N PHE A 64 11.18 -3.68 -10.97
CA PHE A 64 10.98 -3.15 -12.31
C PHE A 64 12.25 -3.19 -13.16
N LYS A 65 13.39 -2.76 -12.62
CA LYS A 65 14.66 -2.64 -13.35
C LYS A 65 15.29 -3.99 -13.67
N SER A 66 15.22 -4.93 -12.73
CA SER A 66 16.03 -6.16 -12.74
C SER A 66 15.31 -7.33 -12.05
N PRO A 67 14.10 -7.73 -12.51
CA PRO A 67 13.30 -8.75 -11.84
C PRO A 67 14.05 -10.07 -11.68
N GLU A 68 14.86 -10.46 -12.67
CA GLU A 68 15.65 -11.68 -12.65
C GLU A 68 16.73 -11.70 -11.57
N LYS A 69 17.40 -10.56 -11.35
CA LYS A 69 18.44 -10.45 -10.33
C LYS A 69 17.83 -10.48 -8.94
N VAL A 70 16.73 -9.75 -8.73
CA VAL A 70 15.98 -9.77 -7.47
C VAL A 70 15.50 -11.19 -7.16
N LEU A 71 14.93 -11.90 -8.14
CA LEU A 71 14.47 -13.28 -7.94
C LEU A 71 15.61 -14.25 -7.66
N SER A 72 16.75 -14.12 -8.34
CA SER A 72 17.94 -14.94 -8.11
C SER A 72 18.45 -14.77 -6.67
N GLU A 73 18.61 -13.53 -6.21
CA GLU A 73 19.00 -13.24 -4.82
C GLU A 73 17.95 -13.76 -3.84
N LEU A 74 16.66 -13.57 -4.13
CA LEU A 74 15.59 -14.06 -3.27
C LEU A 74 15.61 -15.59 -3.14
N LYS A 75 15.81 -16.32 -4.25
CA LYS A 75 15.96 -17.78 -4.25
C LYS A 75 17.18 -18.20 -3.41
N ARG A 76 18.31 -17.51 -3.53
CA ARG A 76 19.51 -17.74 -2.69
C ARG A 76 19.21 -17.54 -1.21
N LEU A 77 18.52 -16.46 -0.84
CA LEU A 77 18.12 -16.19 0.54
C LEU A 77 17.17 -17.25 1.10
N TYR A 78 16.24 -17.78 0.29
CA TYR A 78 15.33 -18.86 0.70
C TYR A 78 16.06 -20.19 0.97
N CYS A 79 17.18 -20.44 0.29
CA CYS A 79 18.02 -21.61 0.53
C CYS A 79 18.85 -21.47 1.82
N LEU A 80 19.40 -20.28 2.08
CA LEU A 80 20.26 -20.02 3.24
C LEU A 80 19.47 -19.75 4.54
N GLY A 81 18.32 -19.09 4.42
CA GLY A 81 17.56 -18.50 5.53
C GLY A 81 16.33 -19.30 5.94
N ARG A 82 16.51 -20.48 6.53
CA ARG A 82 15.38 -21.28 7.08
C ARG A 82 15.42 -21.49 8.59
N SER A 83 16.38 -20.88 9.27
CA SER A 83 16.48 -20.87 10.73
C SER A 83 16.22 -19.48 11.30
N GLU A 84 15.90 -19.43 12.60
CA GLU A 84 15.75 -18.17 13.33
C GLU A 84 17.07 -17.36 13.36
N ASP A 85 18.21 -18.03 13.55
CA ASP A 85 19.52 -17.38 13.53
C ASP A 85 19.83 -16.75 12.17
N ALA A 86 19.60 -17.49 11.07
CA ALA A 86 19.82 -16.97 9.72
C ALA A 86 18.89 -15.78 9.41
N TYR A 87 17.66 -15.79 9.93
CA TYR A 87 16.77 -14.64 9.80
C TYR A 87 17.32 -13.39 10.48
N TYR A 88 17.85 -13.50 11.70
CA TYR A 88 18.37 -12.33 12.40
C TYR A 88 19.69 -11.83 11.78
N GLU A 89 20.51 -12.71 11.24
CA GLU A 89 21.70 -12.36 10.46
C GLU A 89 21.31 -11.56 9.20
N LEU A 90 20.38 -12.08 8.39
CA LEU A 90 19.88 -11.38 7.20
C LEU A 90 19.16 -10.07 7.55
N ARG A 91 18.47 -10.01 8.69
CA ARG A 91 17.89 -8.76 9.20
C ARG A 91 18.96 -7.74 9.59
N SER A 92 20.08 -8.19 10.14
CA SER A 92 21.23 -7.32 10.43
C SER A 92 21.84 -6.77 9.14
N GLN A 93 22.01 -7.62 8.12
CA GLN A 93 22.48 -7.21 6.79
C GLN A 93 21.55 -6.16 6.16
N PHE A 94 20.24 -6.39 6.19
CA PHE A 94 19.25 -5.41 5.72
C PHE A 94 19.36 -4.05 6.42
N ASN A 95 19.62 -4.05 7.73
CA ASN A 95 19.75 -2.82 8.52
C ASN A 95 21.09 -2.09 8.35
N ASN A 96 22.13 -2.76 7.83
CA ASN A 96 23.48 -2.22 7.68
C ASN A 96 23.82 -1.92 6.20
N HIS A 97 22.82 -1.52 5.41
CA HIS A 97 23.00 -1.18 4.00
C HIS A 97 23.02 0.35 3.82
N ASP A 98 23.76 0.81 2.80
CA ASP A 98 23.88 2.24 2.50
C ASP A 98 23.03 2.69 1.31
N SER A 99 22.58 1.76 0.45
CA SER A 99 21.82 2.11 -0.77
C SER A 99 20.96 0.98 -1.32
N ALA A 100 19.91 1.38 -2.05
CA ALA A 100 19.03 0.47 -2.78
C ALA A 100 19.82 -0.43 -3.75
N SER A 101 19.52 -1.73 -3.72
CA SER A 101 20.12 -2.74 -4.60
C SER A 101 19.20 -3.93 -4.79
N ASP A 102 19.48 -4.77 -5.79
CA ASP A 102 18.72 -6.01 -6.01
C ASP A 102 18.76 -6.93 -4.78
N THR A 103 19.91 -6.99 -4.09
CA THR A 103 20.07 -7.72 -2.82
C THR A 103 19.22 -7.12 -1.71
N GLN A 104 19.16 -5.79 -1.61
CA GLN A 104 18.35 -5.12 -0.59
C GLN A 104 16.85 -5.33 -0.81
N ALA A 105 16.40 -5.28 -2.06
CA ALA A 105 15.03 -5.62 -2.44
C ALA A 105 14.70 -7.09 -2.09
N ALA A 106 15.61 -8.03 -2.38
CA ALA A 106 15.45 -9.43 -2.04
C ALA A 106 15.41 -9.66 -0.51
N LEU A 107 16.26 -8.98 0.25
CA LEU A 107 16.24 -9.00 1.72
C LEU A 107 14.92 -8.48 2.27
N PHE A 108 14.38 -7.38 1.74
CA PHE A 108 13.09 -6.85 2.17
C PHE A 108 11.95 -7.85 1.94
N ILE A 109 11.90 -8.47 0.75
CA ILE A 109 10.90 -9.50 0.42
C ILE A 109 11.07 -10.73 1.31
N TYR A 110 12.30 -11.18 1.55
CA TYR A 110 12.61 -12.29 2.44
C TYR A 110 12.11 -11.99 3.87
N LEU A 111 12.50 -10.85 4.45
CA LEU A 111 12.11 -10.47 5.81
C LEU A 111 10.60 -10.34 5.94
N ASN A 112 9.91 -9.85 4.92
CA ASN A 112 8.46 -9.80 4.91
C ASN A 112 7.82 -11.21 4.87
N ARG A 113 8.36 -12.14 4.09
CA ARG A 113 7.78 -13.47 3.91
C ARG A 113 8.00 -14.37 5.12
N PHE A 114 9.17 -14.25 5.73
CA PHE A 114 9.62 -15.04 6.88
C PHE A 114 9.32 -14.40 8.24
N GLY A 115 9.23 -13.07 8.31
CA GLY A 115 8.99 -12.32 9.54
C GLY A 115 7.53 -12.39 10.02
N HIS A 116 7.33 -12.16 11.31
CA HIS A 116 6.05 -12.31 11.98
C HIS A 116 4.91 -11.56 11.26
N ARG A 117 3.92 -12.33 10.77
CA ARG A 117 2.70 -11.84 10.11
C ARG A 117 2.92 -10.96 8.88
N GLY A 118 4.14 -10.95 8.32
CA GLY A 118 4.48 -10.04 7.22
C GLY A 118 4.33 -8.58 7.60
N LEU A 119 4.64 -8.24 8.86
CA LEU A 119 4.73 -6.85 9.30
C LEU A 119 5.90 -6.16 8.59
N CYS A 120 5.74 -4.86 8.38
CA CYS A 120 6.82 -3.95 8.04
C CYS A 120 6.89 -2.93 9.18
N ARG A 121 7.95 -3.01 10.01
CA ARG A 121 8.04 -2.22 11.24
C ARG A 121 9.48 -1.83 11.53
N TYR A 122 9.65 -0.55 11.84
CA TYR A 122 10.92 0.08 12.18
C TYR A 122 10.84 0.70 13.57
N ASN A 123 11.96 0.80 14.27
CA ASN A 123 12.05 1.62 15.46
C ASN A 123 12.25 3.11 15.10
N ARG A 124 12.33 3.99 16.11
CA ARG A 124 12.56 5.44 15.90
C ARG A 124 13.89 5.78 15.23
N LYS A 125 14.85 4.84 15.19
CA LYS A 125 16.13 4.98 14.49
C LYS A 125 16.08 4.48 13.04
N GLY A 126 14.90 4.10 12.54
CA GLY A 126 14.76 3.54 11.18
C GLY A 126 15.22 2.09 11.05
N ILE A 127 15.47 1.38 12.15
CA ILE A 127 15.97 0.00 12.11
C ILE A 127 14.79 -0.97 12.05
N PHE A 128 14.76 -1.84 11.05
CA PHE A 128 13.75 -2.89 10.88
C PHE A 128 13.85 -3.92 12.02
N ASN A 129 12.73 -4.15 12.70
CA ASN A 129 12.73 -4.90 13.97
C ASN A 129 11.60 -5.94 14.09
N VAL A 130 11.13 -6.49 12.97
CA VAL A 130 10.14 -7.57 12.97
C VAL A 130 10.81 -8.88 13.40
N PRO A 131 10.24 -9.64 14.35
CA PRO A 131 10.80 -10.93 14.80
C PRO A 131 10.52 -12.05 13.80
N TRP A 132 11.17 -13.19 13.97
CA TRP A 132 10.94 -14.39 13.18
C TRP A 132 9.47 -14.85 13.23
N GLY A 133 8.95 -15.34 12.11
CA GLY A 133 7.53 -15.67 11.94
C GLY A 133 7.13 -17.11 12.21
N TYR A 134 8.09 -18.02 12.45
CA TYR A 134 7.86 -19.46 12.68
C TYR A 134 6.99 -20.14 11.61
N TYR A 135 7.18 -19.78 10.35
CA TYR A 135 6.50 -20.40 9.22
C TYR A 135 7.24 -21.65 8.74
N ALA A 136 6.55 -22.79 8.64
CA ALA A 136 7.16 -24.03 8.16
C ALA A 136 7.63 -23.93 6.69
N ASN A 137 6.82 -23.29 5.84
CA ASN A 137 7.18 -23.08 4.43
C ASN A 137 6.67 -21.74 3.89
N PRO A 138 7.47 -20.66 4.01
CA PRO A 138 7.16 -19.39 3.38
C PRO A 138 7.05 -19.52 1.85
N TYR A 139 6.01 -18.92 1.29
CA TYR A 139 5.78 -18.90 -0.15
C TYR A 139 6.73 -17.93 -0.85
N LEU A 140 7.44 -18.41 -1.88
CA LEU A 140 8.26 -17.60 -2.79
C LEU A 140 7.36 -16.93 -3.85
N PRO A 141 7.25 -15.59 -3.87
CA PRO A 141 6.32 -14.87 -4.75
C PRO A 141 6.89 -14.63 -6.16
N GLU A 142 7.31 -15.69 -6.85
CA GLU A 142 7.94 -15.60 -8.18
C GLU A 142 6.97 -15.06 -9.24
N THR A 143 5.76 -15.62 -9.31
CA THR A 143 4.74 -15.17 -10.26
C THR A 143 4.31 -13.73 -10.01
N GLU A 144 4.12 -13.33 -8.75
CA GLU A 144 3.75 -11.96 -8.40
C GLU A 144 4.88 -10.96 -8.71
N LEU A 145 6.15 -11.38 -8.60
CA LEU A 145 7.30 -10.52 -8.88
C LEU A 145 7.34 -10.14 -10.36
N TYR A 146 7.24 -11.12 -11.27
CA TYR A 146 7.21 -10.84 -12.70
C TYR A 146 6.00 -10.02 -13.12
N ALA A 147 4.82 -10.36 -12.60
CA ALA A 147 3.62 -9.62 -12.94
C ALA A 147 3.67 -8.16 -12.44
N MET A 148 4.30 -7.94 -11.27
CA MET A 148 4.55 -6.58 -10.77
C MET A 148 5.53 -5.82 -11.66
N ALA A 149 6.62 -6.45 -12.10
CA ALA A 149 7.56 -5.85 -13.04
C ALA A 149 6.89 -5.44 -14.37
N GLU A 150 6.05 -6.32 -14.93
CA GLU A 150 5.27 -6.03 -16.13
C GLU A 150 4.32 -4.84 -15.90
N LYS A 151 3.57 -4.84 -14.79
CA LYS A 151 2.61 -3.77 -14.46
C LYS A 151 3.29 -2.41 -14.32
N MET A 152 4.50 -2.37 -13.76
CA MET A 152 5.26 -1.16 -13.50
C MET A 152 5.72 -0.42 -14.77
N SER A 153 5.69 -1.05 -15.94
CA SER A 153 5.91 -0.37 -17.22
C SER A 153 4.95 0.81 -17.47
N SER A 154 3.79 0.79 -16.82
CA SER A 154 2.77 1.84 -16.86
C SER A 154 2.72 2.71 -15.60
N ALA A 155 3.68 2.56 -14.67
CA ALA A 155 3.63 3.18 -13.36
C ALA A 155 4.85 4.06 -13.06
N THR A 156 4.59 5.24 -12.49
CA THR A 156 5.61 6.04 -11.82
C THR A 156 5.66 5.65 -10.34
N LEU A 157 6.82 5.16 -9.88
CA LEU A 157 7.08 4.83 -8.48
C LEU A 157 7.68 6.02 -7.74
N LEU A 158 7.10 6.42 -6.62
CA LEU A 158 7.51 7.64 -5.91
C LEU A 158 7.61 7.44 -4.39
N CYS A 159 8.79 7.68 -3.83
CA CYS A 159 8.97 7.78 -2.38
C CYS A 159 8.63 9.21 -1.95
N ALA A 160 7.37 9.44 -1.55
CA ALA A 160 6.89 10.77 -1.21
C ALA A 160 5.72 10.74 -0.22
N SER A 161 5.47 11.88 0.42
CA SER A 161 4.28 12.06 1.24
C SER A 161 3.01 12.13 0.39
N PHE A 162 1.86 11.98 1.05
CA PHE A 162 0.58 12.12 0.37
C PHE A 162 0.37 13.55 -0.16
N GLN A 163 0.87 14.58 0.53
CA GLN A 163 0.76 15.96 0.07
C GLN A 163 1.45 16.15 -1.29
N THR A 164 2.71 15.71 -1.39
CA THR A 164 3.48 15.80 -2.63
C THR A 164 2.81 15.00 -3.73
N THR A 165 2.38 13.77 -3.44
CA THR A 165 1.74 12.90 -4.43
C THR A 165 0.42 13.49 -4.95
N LEU A 166 -0.44 13.98 -4.06
CA LEU A 166 -1.72 14.59 -4.43
C LEU A 166 -1.55 15.91 -5.20
N SER A 167 -0.44 16.63 -4.99
CA SER A 167 -0.14 17.85 -5.75
C SER A 167 0.04 17.58 -7.26
N MET A 168 0.49 16.37 -7.61
CA MET A 168 0.73 15.92 -8.99
C MET A 168 -0.55 15.55 -9.77
N ALA A 169 -1.71 15.53 -9.08
CA ALA A 169 -2.97 15.17 -9.70
C ALA A 169 -3.40 16.21 -10.75
N ARG A 170 -3.85 15.75 -11.91
CA ARG A 170 -4.33 16.56 -13.03
C ARG A 170 -5.75 16.16 -13.44
N PRO A 171 -6.51 17.03 -14.13
CA PRO A 171 -7.86 16.70 -14.57
C PRO A 171 -7.91 15.38 -15.34
N GLY A 172 -8.86 14.50 -15.01
CA GLY A 172 -9.01 13.16 -15.60
C GLY A 172 -8.29 12.04 -14.84
N ASP A 173 -7.51 12.38 -13.81
CA ASP A 173 -6.95 11.39 -12.88
C ASP A 173 -8.02 10.83 -11.93
N VAL A 174 -7.76 9.62 -11.43
CA VAL A 174 -8.47 9.00 -10.30
C VAL A 174 -7.49 8.88 -9.15
N VAL A 175 -7.87 9.36 -7.97
CA VAL A 175 -7.11 9.19 -6.74
C VAL A 175 -7.79 8.12 -5.89
N TYR A 176 -7.03 7.09 -5.53
CA TYR A 176 -7.42 6.12 -4.52
C TYR A 176 -6.52 6.26 -3.28
N CYS A 177 -7.12 6.60 -2.14
CA CYS A 177 -6.40 6.78 -0.87
C CYS A 177 -6.78 5.72 0.15
N ASP A 178 -5.77 5.03 0.68
CA ASP A 178 -5.92 4.05 1.76
C ASP A 178 -4.96 4.37 2.92
N PRO A 179 -5.22 5.45 3.67
CA PRO A 179 -4.32 5.89 4.73
C PRO A 179 -4.29 4.89 5.90
N PRO A 180 -3.21 4.89 6.70
CA PRO A 180 -3.17 4.12 7.95
C PRO A 180 -4.33 4.50 8.87
N TYR A 181 -5.03 3.51 9.43
CA TYR A 181 -6.14 3.78 10.35
C TYR A 181 -5.65 4.32 11.68
N VAL A 182 -5.99 5.57 11.96
CA VAL A 182 -5.72 6.21 13.23
C VAL A 182 -6.69 5.65 14.27
N ASN A 183 -6.17 4.88 15.24
CA ASN A 183 -6.93 4.41 16.40
C ASN A 183 -6.32 5.01 17.67
N PRO A 184 -7.10 5.72 18.50
CA PRO A 184 -6.64 6.13 19.83
C PRO A 184 -6.20 4.90 20.64
N GLY A 185 -4.97 4.91 21.18
CA GLY A 185 -4.47 3.87 22.09
C GLY A 185 -3.90 2.59 21.48
N ARG A 186 -3.83 2.45 20.14
CA ARG A 186 -3.13 1.33 19.48
C ARG A 186 -1.91 1.82 18.72
N PHE A 187 -0.74 1.27 19.05
CA PHE A 187 0.51 1.58 18.37
C PHE A 187 0.48 1.04 16.93
N THR A 188 0.35 1.92 15.94
CA THR A 188 0.35 1.59 14.49
C THR A 188 1.48 2.31 13.75
N ALA A 189 2.68 2.37 14.34
CA ALA A 189 3.83 2.97 13.66
C ALA A 189 4.36 2.02 12.59
N TYR A 190 4.01 2.28 11.33
CA TYR A 190 4.56 1.63 10.14
C TYR A 190 5.74 2.42 9.54
N HIS A 191 5.97 3.66 9.99
CA HIS A 191 7.12 4.52 9.67
C HIS A 191 7.51 5.36 10.90
N ALA A 192 8.75 5.86 10.97
CA ALA A 192 9.34 6.52 12.15
C ALA A 192 8.53 7.72 12.69
N SER A 193 7.82 8.43 11.83
CA SER A 193 7.00 9.61 12.12
C SER A 193 5.50 9.33 12.32
N GLY A 194 5.02 8.13 11.97
CA GLY A 194 3.62 7.72 12.10
C GLY A 194 2.62 8.56 11.27
N PHE A 195 1.37 8.12 11.22
CA PHE A 195 0.26 8.85 10.61
C PHE A 195 -0.68 9.34 11.71
N THR A 196 -0.86 10.66 11.83
CA THR A 196 -1.51 11.29 12.99
C THR A 196 -2.97 11.69 12.70
N PRO A 197 -3.81 11.92 13.73
CA PRO A 197 -5.14 12.50 13.53
C PRO A 197 -5.11 13.83 12.74
N ALA A 198 -4.11 14.68 12.98
CA ALA A 198 -3.94 15.93 12.25
C ALA A 198 -3.68 15.70 10.76
N MET A 199 -2.86 14.69 10.42
CA MET A 199 -2.62 14.29 9.02
C MET A 199 -3.88 13.70 8.37
N GLN A 200 -4.72 12.98 9.12
CA GLN A 200 -6.01 12.49 8.60
C GLN A 200 -6.96 13.66 8.25
N ILE A 201 -7.01 14.70 9.09
CA ILE A 201 -7.79 15.93 8.83
C ILE A 201 -7.23 16.64 7.58
N GLU A 202 -5.91 16.82 7.50
CA GLU A 202 -5.24 17.45 6.36
C GLU A 202 -5.51 16.69 5.06
N LEU A 203 -5.32 15.36 5.06
CA LEU A 203 -5.60 14.49 3.93
C LEU A 203 -7.04 14.69 3.44
N THR A 204 -8.01 14.68 4.35
CA THR A 204 -9.43 14.81 3.98
C THR A 204 -9.72 16.16 3.34
N LYS A 205 -9.13 17.25 3.84
CA LYS A 205 -9.23 18.59 3.23
C LYS A 205 -8.67 18.61 1.81
N LEU A 206 -7.48 18.04 1.60
CA LEU A 206 -6.88 17.95 0.26
C LEU A 206 -7.76 17.14 -0.69
N LEU A 207 -8.24 15.98 -0.26
CA LEU A 207 -9.11 15.12 -1.05
C LEU A 207 -10.43 15.79 -1.42
N GLN A 208 -11.00 16.62 -0.54
CA GLN A 208 -12.26 17.31 -0.77
C GLN A 208 -12.17 18.33 -1.93
N LEU A 209 -10.99 18.91 -2.17
CA LEU A 209 -10.74 19.96 -3.17
C LEU A 209 -10.39 19.41 -4.56
N LEU A 210 -9.89 18.17 -4.65
CA LEU A 210 -9.45 17.57 -5.92
C LEU A 210 -10.57 17.45 -6.99
N PRO A 211 -11.84 17.16 -6.64
CA PRO A 211 -12.93 17.14 -7.60
C PRO A 211 -13.17 18.47 -8.32
N GLU A 212 -12.88 19.61 -7.67
CA GLU A 212 -12.97 20.94 -8.28
C GLU A 212 -11.91 21.14 -9.38
N ARG A 213 -10.83 20.35 -9.33
CA ARG A 213 -9.76 20.30 -10.34
C ARG A 213 -9.99 19.22 -11.39
N GLY A 214 -11.17 18.60 -11.45
CA GLY A 214 -11.48 17.56 -12.41
C GLY A 214 -10.89 16.18 -12.08
N VAL A 215 -10.55 15.92 -10.81
CA VAL A 215 -9.97 14.65 -10.34
C VAL A 215 -11.02 13.85 -9.57
N HIS A 216 -11.20 12.58 -9.90
CA HIS A 216 -12.08 11.71 -9.13
C HIS A 216 -11.39 11.20 -7.86
N VAL A 217 -12.10 11.13 -6.74
CA VAL A 217 -11.53 10.72 -5.45
C VAL A 217 -12.31 9.58 -4.82
N ILE A 218 -11.58 8.57 -4.37
CA ILE A 218 -12.06 7.45 -3.57
C ILE A 218 -11.10 7.29 -2.41
N ALA A 219 -11.62 7.22 -1.18
CA ALA A 219 -10.85 6.87 -0.01
C ALA A 219 -11.47 5.68 0.71
N SER A 220 -10.63 4.77 1.23
CA SER A 220 -11.07 3.68 2.11
C SER A 220 -10.63 3.93 3.55
N CYS A 221 -11.54 3.77 4.50
CA CYS A 221 -11.21 3.87 5.92
C CYS A 221 -12.04 2.90 6.76
N HIS A 222 -11.70 2.76 8.04
CA HIS A 222 -12.56 2.05 8.98
C HIS A 222 -13.87 2.80 9.20
N ASP A 223 -14.96 2.08 9.46
CA ASP A 223 -16.26 2.67 9.70
C ASP A 223 -16.40 3.10 11.18
N ALA A 224 -16.27 4.40 11.43
CA ALA A 224 -16.44 5.02 12.75
C ALA A 224 -17.12 6.41 12.62
N PRO A 225 -17.82 6.89 13.67
CA PRO A 225 -18.54 8.17 13.62
C PRO A 225 -17.66 9.38 13.27
N ASP A 226 -16.47 9.47 13.85
CA ASP A 226 -15.49 10.53 13.59
C ASP A 226 -14.98 10.49 12.15
N ILE A 227 -14.74 9.29 11.60
CA ILE A 227 -14.38 9.14 10.18
C ILE A 227 -15.54 9.55 9.26
N ARG A 228 -16.78 9.19 9.58
CA ARG A 228 -17.95 9.61 8.80
C ARG A 228 -18.14 11.13 8.81
N GLU A 229 -17.88 11.77 9.95
CA GLU A 229 -17.90 13.23 10.07
C GLU A 229 -16.81 13.88 9.20
N LEU A 230 -15.58 13.35 9.22
CA LEU A 230 -14.49 13.84 8.36
C LEU A 230 -14.87 13.78 6.88
N TYR A 231 -15.45 12.66 6.44
CA TYR A 231 -15.85 12.45 5.04
C TYR A 231 -17.29 12.87 4.73
N GLN A 232 -17.95 13.71 5.54
CA GLN A 232 -19.36 14.09 5.34
C GLN A 232 -19.66 14.73 3.97
N ALA A 233 -18.66 15.32 3.32
CA ALA A 233 -18.76 15.91 1.98
C ALA A 233 -18.65 14.88 0.83
N PHE A 234 -18.54 13.59 1.15
CA PHE A 234 -18.39 12.48 0.21
C PHE A 234 -19.64 11.58 0.27
N ALA A 235 -19.92 10.88 -0.83
CA ALA A 235 -20.86 9.77 -0.81
C ALA A 235 -20.22 8.59 -0.06
N ILE A 236 -20.87 8.12 1.01
CA ILE A 236 -20.35 7.05 1.87
C ILE A 236 -21.00 5.71 1.52
N HIS A 237 -20.18 4.73 1.17
CA HIS A 237 -20.58 3.35 0.89
C HIS A 237 -20.01 2.42 1.97
N GLY A 238 -20.87 1.76 2.75
CA GLY A 238 -20.43 0.79 3.75
C GLY A 238 -20.02 -0.55 3.11
N VAL A 239 -18.94 -1.14 3.59
CA VAL A 239 -18.41 -2.45 3.14
C VAL A 239 -18.08 -3.32 4.34
N THR A 240 -18.47 -4.59 4.26
CA THR A 240 -18.10 -5.59 5.26
C THR A 240 -16.91 -6.40 4.76
N ALA A 241 -15.74 -6.19 5.37
CA ALA A 241 -14.53 -6.95 5.05
C ALA A 241 -14.34 -8.13 6.01
N ARG A 242 -14.00 -9.31 5.48
CA ARG A 242 -13.51 -10.43 6.30
C ARG A 242 -12.05 -10.14 6.70
N ARG A 243 -11.75 -10.05 8.00
CA ARG A 243 -10.35 -9.93 8.47
C ARG A 243 -9.62 -11.26 8.34
N SER A 244 -8.45 -11.26 7.71
CA SER A 244 -7.60 -12.45 7.53
C SER A 244 -6.61 -12.70 8.68
N ILE A 245 -6.59 -11.89 9.75
CA ILE A 245 -5.43 -11.83 10.68
C ILE A 245 -5.73 -12.34 12.11
N PHE A 246 -6.98 -12.71 12.46
CA PHE A 246 -7.32 -13.23 13.80
C PHE A 246 -7.95 -14.62 13.72
N LYS A 247 -7.15 -15.68 13.94
CA LYS A 247 -7.65 -16.97 14.43
C LYS A 247 -7.88 -16.83 15.93
N GLY A 248 -9.01 -16.25 16.32
CA GLY A 248 -9.60 -16.42 17.64
C GLY A 248 -10.91 -17.17 17.45
N SER A 249 -11.13 -18.21 18.24
CA SER A 249 -12.37 -18.99 18.27
C SER A 249 -13.58 -18.09 18.54
N GLY A 250 -14.48 -17.98 17.56
CA GLY A 250 -15.66 -17.11 17.56
C GLY A 250 -15.81 -16.42 16.21
N ASP A 251 -17.03 -16.36 15.68
CA ASP A 251 -17.40 -15.84 14.35
C ASP A 251 -16.40 -14.84 13.78
N GLY A 252 -15.81 -15.18 12.62
CA GLY A 252 -14.71 -14.44 12.01
C GLY A 252 -14.97 -12.94 12.04
N LYS A 253 -14.19 -12.20 12.84
CA LYS A 253 -14.41 -10.77 13.13
C LYS A 253 -14.49 -9.98 11.82
N LYS A 254 -15.72 -9.67 11.40
CA LYS A 254 -16.02 -8.72 10.32
C LYS A 254 -15.52 -7.36 10.75
N ALA A 255 -14.83 -6.66 9.87
CA ALA A 255 -14.53 -5.25 10.06
C ALA A 255 -15.45 -4.45 9.14
N SER A 256 -16.09 -3.44 9.69
CA SER A 256 -16.82 -2.46 8.92
C SER A 256 -15.81 -1.45 8.37
N GLU A 257 -15.81 -1.29 7.06
CA GLU A 257 -15.04 -0.29 6.32
C GLU A 257 -16.01 0.60 5.55
N ILE A 258 -15.55 1.79 5.18
CA ILE A 258 -16.28 2.69 4.28
C ILE A 258 -15.44 2.97 3.03
N PHE A 259 -16.13 3.21 1.93
CA PHE A 259 -15.61 3.97 0.81
C PHE A 259 -16.24 5.36 0.81
N ALA A 260 -15.41 6.39 0.90
CA ALA A 260 -15.80 7.77 0.70
C ALA A 260 -15.50 8.17 -0.75
N VAL A 261 -16.54 8.49 -1.51
CA VAL A 261 -16.46 8.74 -2.95
C VAL A 261 -16.88 10.18 -3.24
N LYS A 262 -16.04 10.92 -3.97
CA LYS A 262 -16.37 12.24 -4.50
C LYS A 262 -15.83 12.37 -5.91
N LEU A 263 -16.73 12.37 -6.88
CA LEU A 263 -16.38 12.40 -8.30
C LEU A 263 -16.35 13.84 -8.82
N ALA A 264 -15.40 14.13 -9.70
CA ALA A 264 -15.41 15.38 -10.46
C ALA A 264 -16.65 15.48 -11.35
N ASP A 265 -17.24 16.67 -11.41
CA ASP A 265 -18.34 16.98 -12.31
C ASP A 265 -17.79 17.31 -13.71
N ASN A 266 -17.81 16.31 -14.59
CA ASN A 266 -17.31 16.45 -15.96
C ASN A 266 -18.29 17.21 -16.89
N SER A 267 -19.47 17.60 -16.41
CA SER A 267 -20.48 18.29 -17.23
C SER A 267 -20.10 19.75 -17.56
N LYS A 268 -19.20 20.37 -16.80
CA LYS A 268 -18.81 21.79 -16.98
C LYS A 268 -17.77 22.04 -18.08
N LYS A 269 -17.25 21.00 -18.75
CA LYS A 269 -16.22 21.14 -19.80
C LYS A 269 -16.77 21.35 -21.22
N GLY A 270 -18.09 21.32 -21.42
CA GLY A 270 -18.72 21.55 -22.73
C GLY A 270 -19.02 23.01 -23.08
N ALA A 271 -18.75 23.98 -22.18
CA ALA A 271 -19.17 25.38 -22.34
C ALA A 271 -18.02 26.35 -22.68
N ALA A 272 -16.81 25.85 -22.93
CA ALA A 272 -15.66 26.65 -23.35
C ALA A 272 -14.89 25.93 -24.45
N ALA A 273 -15.52 25.86 -25.63
CA ALA A 273 -14.87 25.58 -26.90
C ALA A 273 -15.50 26.50 -27.95
#